data_AF-A0A9D4IQ12-F1
#
_entry.id   AF-A0A9D4IQ12-F1
#
_cell.length_a   1.000
_cell.length_b   1.000
_cell.length_c   1.000
_cell.angle_alpha   90.00
_cell.angle_beta   90.00
_cell.angle_gamma   90.00
#
_symmetry.space_group_name_H-M   'P 1'
#
loop_
_entity.id
_entity.type
_entity.pdbx_description
1 polymer ?
#
loop_
_entity_poly.entity_id
_entity_poly.type
_entity_poly.pdbx_seq_one_letter_code
_entity_poly.pdbx_strand_id
1 'polypeptide(L)'
;MAISEYECHVRFDGLKKYAYRPKSNDSNTNAIDCRTYLYLRHFLQQVPENEDIVLVPTWIQDAAEVIEWGKRGVDMPYNTNNVDVTVAANSVFGITTAILNDVVPATTLDDSDIRVTIS
;
A
#
# COMPACT_ATOMS: atom_id res chain seq x y z
N MET A 1 -4.87 8.63 -25.00
CA MET A 1 -3.40 8.67 -25.02
C MET A 1 -2.96 7.50 -24.18
N ALA A 2 -2.59 6.37 -24.79
CA ALA A 2 -2.21 5.17 -24.06
C ALA A 2 -0.83 5.40 -23.42
N ILE A 3 -0.76 5.16 -22.12
CA ILE A 3 0.47 5.28 -21.33
C ILE A 3 1.33 4.04 -21.65
N SER A 4 2.63 4.23 -21.91
CA SER A 4 3.51 3.10 -22.22
C SER A 4 3.64 2.15 -21.01
N GLU A 5 3.84 0.85 -21.24
CA GLU A 5 3.96 -0.16 -20.16
C GLU A 5 5.06 0.21 -19.14
N TYR A 6 6.17 0.80 -19.60
CA TYR A 6 7.25 1.28 -18.76
C TYR A 6 6.82 2.42 -17.81
N GLU A 7 5.94 3.32 -18.25
CA GLU A 7 5.41 4.38 -17.39
C GLU A 7 4.40 3.85 -16.36
N CYS A 8 3.76 2.71 -16.62
CA CYS A 8 2.78 2.15 -15.69
C CYS A 8 3.44 1.53 -14.45
N HIS A 9 4.58 0.84 -14.62
CA HIS A 9 5.37 0.34 -13.48
C HIS A 9 5.75 1.47 -12.52
N VAL A 10 6.14 2.63 -13.05
CA VAL A 10 6.53 3.81 -12.27
C VAL A 10 5.37 4.40 -11.45
N ARG A 11 4.11 4.18 -11.86
CA ARG A 11 2.94 4.84 -11.23
C ARG A 11 2.46 4.17 -9.93
N PHE A 12 2.74 2.89 -9.74
CA PHE A 12 2.40 2.16 -8.52
C PHE A 12 3.57 2.00 -7.54
N ASP A 13 4.78 2.43 -7.93
CA ASP A 13 5.96 2.36 -7.07
C ASP A 13 5.79 3.15 -5.77
N GLY A 14 5.03 4.24 -5.78
CA GLY A 14 4.67 4.96 -4.55
C GLY A 14 3.85 4.09 -3.61
N LEU A 15 2.79 3.44 -4.11
CA LEU A 15 1.95 2.55 -3.30
C LEU A 15 2.76 1.37 -2.75
N LYS A 16 3.66 0.80 -3.56
CA LYS A 16 4.54 -0.31 -3.16
C LYS A 16 5.60 0.11 -2.13
N LYS A 17 6.19 1.31 -2.31
CA LYS A 17 7.22 1.86 -1.41
C LYS A 17 6.69 2.03 0.00
N TYR A 18 5.48 2.56 0.15
CA TYR A 18 4.90 2.85 1.48
C TYR A 18 4.05 1.71 2.02
N ALA A 19 3.89 0.61 1.28
CA ALA A 19 3.06 -0.50 1.68
C ALA A 19 3.44 -1.07 3.04
N TYR A 20 2.43 -1.30 3.88
CA TYR A 20 2.64 -2.00 5.14
C TYR A 20 2.92 -3.48 4.86
N ARG A 21 4.09 -3.95 5.30
CA ARG A 21 4.56 -5.33 5.13
C ARG A 21 4.91 -5.94 6.50
N PRO A 22 3.97 -6.65 7.15
CA PRO A 22 4.11 -7.17 8.53
C PRO A 22 5.39 -7.99 8.76
N LYS A 23 5.86 -8.70 7.73
CA LYS A 23 7.02 -9.61 7.80
C LYS A 23 8.34 -8.95 7.37
N SER A 24 8.31 -7.68 6.96
CA SER A 24 9.52 -6.93 6.57
C SER A 24 10.36 -6.55 7.79
N ASN A 25 11.68 -6.56 7.63
CA ASN A 25 12.60 -6.03 8.64
C ASN A 25 12.74 -4.49 8.57
N ASP A 26 12.13 -3.86 7.56
CA ASP A 26 12.15 -2.40 7.44
C ASP A 26 11.12 -1.77 8.39
N SER A 27 11.61 -1.23 9.50
CA SER A 27 10.78 -0.53 10.49
C SER A 27 10.18 0.78 9.95
N ASN A 28 10.70 1.32 8.85
CA ASN A 28 10.24 2.59 8.32
C ASN A 28 8.82 2.48 7.72
N THR A 29 8.51 1.30 7.18
CA THR A 29 7.24 0.97 6.53
C THR A 29 6.44 -0.09 7.31
N ASN A 30 7.10 -0.88 8.17
CA ASN A 30 6.45 -1.90 9.00
C ASN A 30 6.02 -1.40 10.40
N ALA A 31 6.27 -0.14 10.75
CA ALA A 31 5.70 0.46 11.95
C ALA A 31 4.26 0.97 11.66
N ILE A 32 3.27 0.37 12.33
CA ILE A 32 1.85 0.71 12.13
C ILE A 32 1.17 1.12 13.45
N ASP A 33 0.15 1.96 13.34
CA ASP A 33 -0.67 2.40 14.46
C ASP A 33 -1.23 1.18 15.23
N CYS A 34 -1.10 1.22 16.55
CA CYS A 34 -1.45 0.06 17.39
C CYS A 34 -2.93 -0.32 17.31
N ARG A 35 -3.83 0.64 17.09
CA ARG A 35 -5.27 0.38 16.96
C ARG A 35 -5.56 -0.35 15.65
N THR A 36 -4.86 0.04 14.60
CA THR A 36 -4.89 -0.62 13.31
C THR A 36 -4.37 -2.05 13.41
N TYR A 37 -3.22 -2.26 14.06
CA TYR A 37 -2.71 -3.62 14.30
C TYR A 37 -3.74 -4.46 15.05
N LEU A 38 -4.34 -3.92 16.13
CA LEU A 38 -5.37 -4.63 16.89
C LEU A 38 -6.59 -4.97 16.03
N TYR A 39 -7.01 -4.09 15.13
CA TYR A 39 -8.08 -4.36 14.17
C TYR A 39 -7.71 -5.49 13.19
N LEU A 40 -6.50 -5.46 12.62
CA LEU A 40 -6.05 -6.42 11.61
C LEU A 40 -5.53 -7.75 12.14
N ARG A 41 -5.18 -7.85 13.43
CA ARG A 41 -4.43 -9.00 13.98
C ARG A 41 -5.02 -10.37 13.63
N HIS A 42 -6.36 -10.50 13.61
CA HIS A 42 -7.01 -11.77 13.31
C HIS A 42 -6.90 -12.15 11.85
N PHE A 43 -6.94 -11.16 10.96
CA PHE A 43 -6.66 -11.35 9.55
C PHE A 43 -5.19 -11.73 9.33
N LEU A 44 -4.26 -11.01 9.97
CA LEU A 44 -2.82 -11.31 9.88
C LEU A 44 -2.48 -12.73 10.40
N GLN A 45 -3.20 -13.22 11.42
CA GLN A 45 -3.05 -14.58 11.94
C GLN A 45 -3.52 -15.68 10.96
N GLN A 46 -4.34 -15.33 9.97
CA GLN A 46 -4.82 -16.27 8.95
C GLN A 46 -3.88 -16.33 7.75
N VAL A 47 -2.92 -15.40 7.63
CA VAL A 47 -1.94 -15.38 6.54
C VAL A 47 -0.93 -16.52 6.77
N PRO A 48 -0.74 -17.43 5.79
CA PRO A 48 0.25 -18.51 5.90
C PRO A 48 1.65 -18.00 6.21
N GLU A 49 2.45 -18.76 6.97
CA GLU A 49 3.80 -18.34 7.37
C GLU A 49 4.73 -18.07 6.17
N ASN A 50 4.54 -18.81 5.08
CA ASN A 50 5.31 -18.70 3.84
C ASN A 50 4.82 -17.61 2.87
N GLU A 51 3.73 -16.91 3.18
CA GLU A 51 3.18 -15.85 2.33
C GLU A 51 3.52 -14.46 2.88
N ASP A 52 4.00 -13.56 2.02
CA ASP A 52 4.12 -12.15 2.36
C ASP A 52 2.79 -11.44 2.06
N ILE A 53 2.43 -10.49 2.91
CA ILE A 53 1.23 -9.68 2.71
C ILE A 53 1.62 -8.21 2.61
N VAL A 54 1.04 -7.55 1.61
CA VAL A 54 1.34 -6.17 1.25
C VAL A 54 0.03 -5.39 1.35
N LEU A 55 -0.07 -4.50 2.32
CA LEU A 55 -1.29 -3.75 2.59
C LEU A 55 -1.11 -2.27 2.24
N VAL A 56 -2.11 -1.71 1.56
CA VAL A 56 -2.11 -0.30 1.19
C VAL A 56 -2.25 0.56 2.45
N PRO A 57 -1.32 1.49 2.70
CA PRO A 57 -1.40 2.40 3.83
C PRO A 57 -2.38 3.54 3.52
N THR A 58 -2.76 4.27 4.56
CA THR A 58 -3.57 5.49 4.44
C THR A 58 -2.73 6.65 3.90
N TRP A 59 -1.48 6.75 4.34
CA TRP A 59 -0.58 7.84 3.96
C TRP A 59 0.52 7.34 3.04
N ILE A 60 0.82 8.11 1.99
CA ILE A 60 1.93 7.88 1.06
C ILE A 60 3.17 8.54 1.65
N GLN A 61 3.61 8.01 2.81
CA GLN A 61 4.70 8.54 3.62
C GLN A 61 5.24 7.47 4.57
N ASP A 62 6.54 7.45 4.81
CA ASP A 62 7.20 6.59 5.81
C ASP A 62 7.63 7.35 7.09
N ALA A 63 8.12 6.63 8.09
CA ALA A 63 8.49 7.20 9.39
C ALA A 63 9.73 8.13 9.35
N ALA A 64 10.60 8.02 8.36
CA ALA A 64 11.71 8.94 8.16
C ALA A 64 11.22 10.23 7.47
N GLU A 65 10.36 10.07 6.48
CA GLU A 65 9.76 11.17 5.73
C GLU A 65 8.83 12.02 6.58
N VAL A 66 8.11 11.46 7.55
CA VAL A 66 7.29 12.27 8.46
C VAL A 66 8.13 13.27 9.26
N ILE A 67 9.34 12.87 9.67
CA ILE A 67 10.29 13.74 10.38
C ILE A 67 10.84 14.83 9.45
N GLU A 68 11.17 14.47 8.20
CA GLU A 68 11.69 15.45 7.24
C GLU A 68 10.61 16.44 6.78
N TRP A 69 9.46 15.93 6.37
CA TRP A 69 8.39 16.69 5.73
C TRP A 69 7.54 17.44 6.75
N GLY A 70 7.49 17.00 8.01
CA GLY A 70 6.87 17.74 9.09
C GLY A 70 7.47 19.13 9.26
N LYS A 71 8.78 19.30 8.97
CA LYS A 71 9.46 20.61 8.93
C LYS A 71 8.90 21.55 7.85
N ARG A 72 8.21 21.00 6.85
CA ARG A 72 7.57 21.71 5.74
C ARG A 72 6.04 21.76 5.89
N GLY A 73 5.50 21.28 7.02
CA GLY A 73 4.06 21.27 7.30
C GLY A 73 3.29 20.12 6.66
N VAL A 74 3.97 19.09 6.13
CA VAL A 74 3.34 17.87 5.61
C VAL A 74 3.58 16.75 6.62
N ASP A 75 2.53 16.36 7.34
CA ASP A 75 2.64 15.49 8.49
C ASP A 75 1.60 14.37 8.44
N MET A 76 2.02 13.19 8.87
CA MET A 76 1.16 12.03 9.06
C MET A 76 0.71 12.00 10.53
N PRO A 77 -0.60 11.86 10.81
CA PRO A 77 -1.10 11.82 12.18
C PRO A 77 -0.34 10.81 13.05
N TYR A 78 0.05 11.26 14.24
CA TYR A 78 0.74 10.44 15.25
C TYR A 78 2.11 9.86 14.81
N ASN A 79 2.70 10.36 13.71
CA ASN A 79 3.99 9.88 13.17
C ASN A 79 4.03 8.37 12.88
N THR A 80 2.88 7.74 12.66
CA THR A 80 2.81 6.31 12.33
C THR A 80 1.66 6.07 11.38
N ASN A 81 1.90 5.24 10.37
CA ASN A 81 0.89 4.98 9.35
C ASN A 81 -0.18 4.02 9.86
N ASN A 82 -1.28 3.92 9.12
CA ASN A 82 -2.38 3.01 9.38
C ASN A 82 -2.89 2.41 8.07
N VAL A 83 -3.58 1.29 8.18
CA VAL A 83 -4.29 0.61 7.09
C VAL A 83 -5.76 0.80 7.36
N ASP A 84 -6.42 1.53 6.48
CA ASP A 84 -7.84 1.82 6.54
C ASP A 84 -8.57 1.02 5.45
N VAL A 85 -9.65 0.34 5.82
CA VAL A 85 -10.40 -0.51 4.89
C VAL A 85 -11.03 0.27 3.75
N THR A 86 -11.45 1.52 3.99
CA THR A 86 -12.02 2.40 2.96
C THR A 86 -10.94 2.90 2.02
N VAL A 87 -9.72 3.15 2.52
CA VAL A 87 -8.57 3.47 1.64
C VAL A 87 -8.23 2.28 0.77
N ALA A 88 -8.12 1.07 1.35
CA ALA A 88 -7.88 -0.14 0.58
C ALA A 88 -8.96 -0.37 -0.49
N ALA A 89 -10.24 -0.21 -0.14
CA ALA A 89 -11.35 -0.31 -1.09
C ALA A 89 -11.26 0.76 -2.20
N ASN A 90 -10.93 2.00 -1.85
CA ASN A 90 -10.74 3.09 -2.82
C ASN A 90 -9.55 2.81 -3.75
N SER A 91 -8.46 2.23 -3.24
CA SER A 91 -7.31 1.84 -4.07
C SER A 91 -7.68 0.75 -5.06
N VAL A 92 -8.38 -0.30 -4.63
CA VAL A 92 -8.90 -1.34 -5.53
C VAL A 92 -9.82 -0.72 -6.58
N PHE A 93 -10.80 0.08 -6.15
CA PHE A 93 -11.73 0.75 -7.05
C PHE A 93 -11.02 1.65 -8.06
N GLY A 94 -10.03 2.43 -7.63
CA GLY A 94 -9.24 3.31 -8.48
C GLY A 94 -8.41 2.55 -9.51
N ILE A 95 -7.73 1.47 -9.10
CA ILE A 95 -6.96 0.60 -10.00
C ILE A 95 -7.88 -0.05 -11.02
N THR A 96 -8.98 -0.65 -10.59
CA THR A 96 -9.97 -1.28 -11.48
C THR A 96 -10.55 -0.28 -12.47
N THR A 97 -10.93 0.91 -12.00
CA THR A 97 -11.46 1.97 -12.87
C THR A 97 -10.41 2.44 -13.89
N ALA A 98 -9.15 2.59 -13.48
CA ALA A 98 -8.07 2.98 -14.37
C ALA A 98 -7.82 1.93 -15.47
N ILE A 99 -7.91 0.64 -15.14
CA ILE A 99 -7.82 -0.46 -16.11
C ILE A 99 -9.00 -0.42 -17.09
N LEU A 100 -10.24 -0.34 -16.58
CA LEU A 100 -11.45 -0.37 -17.42
C LEU A 100 -11.58 0.83 -18.37
N ASN A 101 -10.89 1.94 -18.08
CA ASN A 101 -10.88 3.15 -18.91
C ASN A 101 -9.59 3.30 -19.73
N ASP A 102 -8.78 2.23 -19.86
CA ASP A 102 -7.51 2.21 -20.61
C ASP A 102 -6.51 3.29 -20.17
N VAL A 103 -6.58 3.73 -18.91
CA VAL A 103 -5.59 4.64 -18.31
C VAL A 103 -4.32 3.89 -17.96
N VAL A 104 -4.46 2.65 -17.50
CA VAL A 104 -3.36 1.70 -17.25
C VAL A 104 -3.68 0.34 -17.87
N PRO A 105 -2.69 -0.41 -18.38
CA PRO A 105 -2.93 -1.73 -18.96
C PRO A 105 -3.36 -2.75 -17.90
N ALA A 106 -4.15 -3.76 -18.31
CA ALA A 106 -4.57 -4.84 -17.43
C ALA A 106 -3.39 -5.67 -16.87
N THR A 107 -2.26 -5.71 -17.58
CA THR A 107 -1.01 -6.34 -17.14
C THR A 107 -0.43 -5.72 -15.87
N THR A 108 -0.94 -4.56 -15.43
CA THR A 108 -0.65 -4.01 -14.09
C THR A 108 -0.98 -5.00 -12.97
N LEU A 109 -2.00 -5.84 -13.15
CA LEU A 109 -2.40 -6.86 -12.17
C LEU A 109 -1.45 -8.08 -12.15
N ASP A 110 -0.50 -8.16 -13.07
CA ASP A 110 0.53 -9.21 -13.08
C ASP A 110 1.70 -8.86 -12.13
N ASP A 111 1.68 -7.70 -11.47
CA ASP A 111 2.68 -7.30 -10.47
C ASP A 111 2.66 -8.28 -9.28
N SER A 112 3.84 -8.77 -8.89
CA SER A 112 3.97 -9.78 -7.83
C SER A 112 3.49 -9.32 -6.47
N ASP A 113 3.41 -8.01 -6.22
CA ASP A 113 2.87 -7.42 -4.99
C ASP A 113 1.35 -7.18 -5.07
N ILE A 114 0.77 -7.17 -6.28
CA ILE A 114 -0.66 -7.00 -6.52
C ILE A 114 -1.27 -8.37 -6.79
N ARG A 115 -1.41 -9.18 -5.72
CA ARG A 115 -2.03 -10.52 -5.82
C ARG A 115 -3.46 -10.49 -5.33
N VAL A 116 -4.39 -10.95 -6.16
CA VAL A 116 -5.74 -11.31 -5.72
C VAL A 116 -5.75 -12.79 -5.39
N THR A 117 -5.72 -13.15 -4.11
CA THR A 117 -5.99 -14.54 -3.70
C THR A 117 -7.50 -14.72 -3.66
N ILE A 118 -8.08 -15.22 -4.75
CA ILE A 118 -9.46 -15.72 -4.74
C ILE A 118 -9.39 -17.15 -4.19
N SER A 119 -9.77 -17.32 -2.93
CA SER A 119 -10.04 -18.63 -2.32
C SER A 119 -11.39 -19.17 -2.77
#